data_AF-A0A848Y4D5-F1
#
_entry.id   AF-A0A848Y4D5-F1
#
_cell.length_a   1.000
_cell.length_b   1.000
_cell.length_c   1.000
_cell.angle_alpha   90.00
_cell.angle_beta   90.00
_cell.angle_gamma   90.00
#
_symmetry.space_group_name_H-M   'P 1'
#
loop_
_entity.id
_entity.type
_entity.pdbx_description
1 polymer ?
#
loop_
_entity_poly.entity_id
_entity_poly.type
_entity_poly.pdbx_seq_one_letter_code
_entity_poly.pdbx_strand_id
1 'polypeptide(L)'
;MATIPADGSSSARFTSRWGLILSVLGIAVGTGNIWRFPRIAASNAGDDGAGAFLVAWLVFLVVWSVPLIIAEYALGQRGRMGVVGTFARLAGPKFAWLGAFVAFVAAAIMCYYSVVAGWCAYFMASSALQGLPVTSEASLAAWDAFQASPWPIVLHGGMMALGVVAVRGGVSTIEKANKILVPTLLAIVLVAVVRAVTLPGAGEGVAYLFTPDWGTLRVPSVWLEALTQNAWDTGAGWGLILTYAAYMRKEDGVVRNAILTGVGNNTVSLLAGTMIFGIAFAVLGAQMTQPEILEVMQTSGERGTGLTFIWMPALFAEMPLGAPLAVLFFLALTFAALSSLISMIELST
;
A
#
# COMPACT_ATOMS: atom_id res chain seq x y z
N MET A 1 -2.23 -31.63 -6.45
CA MET A 1 -3.02 -30.38 -6.39
C MET A 1 -3.79 -30.42 -5.07
N ALA A 2 -3.34 -29.70 -4.05
CA ALA A 2 -3.92 -29.81 -2.72
C ALA A 2 -5.34 -29.22 -2.72
N THR A 3 -6.34 -30.09 -2.57
CA THR A 3 -7.71 -29.68 -2.26
C THR A 3 -7.72 -29.12 -0.84
N ILE A 4 -8.15 -27.87 -0.65
CA ILE A 4 -8.48 -27.38 0.69
C ILE A 4 -9.65 -28.24 1.18
N PRO A 5 -9.52 -29.01 2.28
CA PRO A 5 -10.53 -29.98 2.67
C PRO A 5 -11.91 -29.33 2.83
N ALA A 6 -12.95 -30.01 2.32
CA ALA A 6 -14.32 -29.62 2.58
C ALA A 6 -14.63 -29.85 4.07
N ASP A 7 -15.19 -28.82 4.71
CA ASP A 7 -15.80 -28.76 6.05
C ASP A 7 -15.32 -29.83 7.07
N GLY A 8 -14.34 -29.46 7.91
CA GLY A 8 -13.98 -30.31 9.05
C GLY A 8 -12.84 -29.84 9.97
N SER A 9 -11.86 -29.05 9.48
CA SER A 9 -10.81 -28.51 10.36
C SER A 9 -10.94 -27.00 10.53
N SER A 10 -11.12 -26.56 11.78
CA SER A 10 -11.08 -25.14 12.16
C SER A 10 -9.74 -24.45 11.82
N SER A 11 -8.70 -25.22 11.50
CA SER A 11 -7.35 -24.75 11.14
C SER A 11 -7.22 -24.25 9.69
N ALA A 12 -8.17 -24.55 8.80
CA ALA A 12 -8.07 -24.24 7.36
C ALA A 12 -8.91 -23.02 6.92
N ARG A 13 -9.44 -22.22 7.87
CA ARG A 13 -10.25 -21.03 7.57
C ARG A 13 -9.87 -19.87 8.49
N PHE A 14 -10.25 -18.66 8.07
CA PHE A 14 -10.24 -17.51 8.97
C PHE A 14 -11.18 -17.78 10.17
N THR A 15 -10.70 -17.51 11.37
CA THR A 15 -11.44 -17.74 12.62
C THR A 15 -12.60 -16.76 12.79
N SER A 16 -12.51 -15.60 12.15
CA SER A 16 -13.51 -14.53 12.24
C SER A 16 -13.55 -13.69 10.97
N ARG A 17 -14.67 -13.01 10.76
CA ARG A 17 -14.81 -12.02 9.68
C ARG A 17 -13.80 -10.89 9.81
N TRP A 18 -13.52 -10.46 11.04
CA TRP A 18 -12.52 -9.43 11.31
C TRP A 18 -11.11 -9.88 10.91
N GLY A 19 -10.77 -11.15 11.16
CA GLY A 19 -9.52 -11.74 10.68
C GLY A 19 -9.38 -11.68 9.16
N LEU A 20 -10.45 -12.03 8.43
CA LEU A 20 -10.49 -11.91 6.97
C LEU A 20 -10.33 -10.45 6.51
N ILE A 21 -11.11 -9.53 7.08
CA ILE A 21 -11.08 -8.11 6.71
C ILE A 21 -9.68 -7.53 6.94
N LEU A 22 -9.08 -7.76 8.12
CA LEU A 22 -7.75 -7.25 8.44
C LEU A 22 -6.70 -7.86 7.51
N SER A 23 -6.77 -9.15 7.21
CA SER A 23 -5.83 -9.77 6.27
C SER A 23 -5.96 -9.23 4.84
N VAL A 24 -7.18 -9.02 4.35
CA VAL A 24 -7.38 -8.44 3.00
C VAL A 24 -7.05 -6.94 2.97
N LEU A 25 -7.30 -6.20 4.04
CA LEU A 25 -6.77 -4.83 4.17
C LEU A 25 -5.24 -4.84 4.19
N GLY A 26 -4.60 -5.85 4.75
CA GLY A 26 -3.14 -6.03 4.66
C GLY A 26 -2.63 -6.32 3.25
N ILE A 27 -3.49 -6.80 2.33
CA ILE A 27 -3.19 -6.85 0.89
C ILE A 27 -3.27 -5.45 0.30
N ALA A 28 -4.42 -4.80 0.47
CA ALA A 28 -4.76 -3.57 -0.24
C ALA A 28 -3.98 -2.37 0.29
N VAL A 29 -3.86 -2.23 1.61
CA VAL A 29 -3.08 -1.15 2.24
C VAL A 29 -1.60 -1.50 2.22
N GLY A 30 -0.94 -1.17 1.11
CA GLY A 30 0.48 -1.35 0.88
C GLY A 30 1.28 -0.06 1.03
N THR A 31 2.55 -0.11 0.63
CA THR A 31 3.41 1.10 0.59
C THR A 31 2.87 2.13 -0.39
N GLY A 32 2.22 1.67 -1.48
CA GLY A 32 1.59 2.49 -2.53
C GLY A 32 0.66 3.57 -1.98
N ASN A 33 -0.20 3.22 -1.03
CA ASN A 33 -1.14 4.16 -0.40
C ASN A 33 -0.41 5.31 0.29
N ILE A 34 0.73 5.02 0.92
CA ILE A 34 1.45 5.97 1.77
C ILE A 34 2.36 6.89 0.96
N TRP A 35 3.10 6.33 -0.01
CA TRP A 35 4.14 7.11 -0.72
C TRP A 35 3.81 7.50 -2.16
N ARG A 36 3.00 6.69 -2.85
CA ARG A 36 2.81 6.79 -4.30
C ARG A 36 1.57 7.61 -4.57
N PHE A 37 0.50 7.35 -3.83
CA PHE A 37 -0.74 8.11 -3.96
C PHE A 37 -0.53 9.63 -3.80
N PRO A 38 0.17 10.14 -2.77
CA PRO A 38 0.35 11.59 -2.63
C PRO A 38 1.14 12.20 -3.80
N ARG A 39 2.18 11.51 -4.28
CA ARG A 39 2.94 11.92 -5.46
C ARG A 39 2.07 11.94 -6.71
N ILE A 40 1.30 10.88 -6.97
CA ILE A 40 0.43 10.81 -8.15
C ILE A 40 -0.65 11.90 -8.09
N ALA A 41 -1.23 12.17 -6.91
CA ALA A 41 -2.16 13.27 -6.72
C ALA A 41 -1.49 14.62 -7.03
N ALA A 42 -0.26 14.85 -6.56
CA ALA A 42 0.51 16.06 -6.87
C ALA A 42 0.88 16.17 -8.36
N SER A 43 1.23 15.06 -9.02
CA SER A 43 1.58 15.03 -10.46
C SER A 43 0.38 15.24 -11.39
N ASN A 44 -0.85 15.06 -10.88
CA ASN A 44 -2.08 15.28 -11.62
C ASN A 44 -2.87 16.48 -11.07
N ALA A 45 -2.25 17.31 -10.24
CA ALA A 45 -2.84 18.53 -9.75
C ALA A 45 -2.80 19.62 -10.83
N GLY A 46 -3.78 20.52 -10.78
CA GLY A 46 -3.78 21.74 -11.58
C GLY A 46 -3.43 22.95 -10.72
N ASP A 47 -3.55 24.17 -11.27
CA ASP A 47 -3.10 25.39 -10.58
C ASP A 47 -3.86 25.62 -9.27
N ASP A 48 -5.14 25.26 -9.25
CA ASP A 48 -6.04 25.46 -8.11
C ASP A 48 -6.01 24.29 -7.09
N GLY A 49 -5.53 23.10 -7.48
CA GLY A 49 -5.52 21.95 -6.57
C GLY A 49 -5.58 20.56 -7.24
N ALA A 50 -5.53 19.52 -6.40
CA ALA A 50 -5.49 18.11 -6.81
C ALA A 50 -6.85 17.39 -6.71
N GLY A 51 -7.89 18.06 -6.22
CA GLY A 51 -9.17 17.42 -5.87
C GLY A 51 -9.90 16.77 -7.05
N ALA A 52 -9.69 17.28 -8.27
CA ALA A 52 -10.29 16.73 -9.47
C ALA A 52 -9.75 15.33 -9.81
N PHE A 53 -8.45 15.08 -9.59
CA PHE A 53 -7.87 13.73 -9.71
C PHE A 53 -8.54 12.73 -8.76
N LEU A 54 -8.88 13.16 -7.53
CA LEU A 54 -9.56 12.31 -6.55
C LEU A 54 -10.93 11.85 -7.06
N VAL A 55 -11.64 12.68 -7.81
CA VAL A 55 -12.93 12.32 -8.43
C VAL A 55 -12.74 11.23 -9.47
N ALA A 56 -11.81 11.39 -10.41
CA ALA A 56 -11.52 10.36 -11.42
C ALA A 56 -11.07 9.04 -10.76
N TRP A 57 -10.24 9.13 -9.72
CA TRP A 57 -9.77 7.97 -8.96
C TRP A 57 -10.90 7.26 -8.22
N LEU A 58 -11.85 7.99 -7.62
CA LEU A 58 -13.05 7.42 -6.98
C LEU A 58 -14.02 6.80 -8.00
N VAL A 59 -14.15 7.36 -9.20
CA VAL A 59 -14.93 6.73 -10.28
C VAL A 59 -14.38 5.33 -10.56
N PHE A 60 -13.07 5.19 -10.77
CA PHE A 60 -12.45 3.88 -11.00
C PHE A 60 -12.50 2.93 -9.81
N LEU A 61 -12.60 3.43 -8.57
CA LEU A 61 -12.86 2.59 -7.41
C LEU A 61 -14.19 1.85 -7.59
N VAL A 62 -15.24 2.59 -7.97
CA VAL A 62 -16.60 2.08 -8.06
C VAL A 62 -16.82 1.25 -9.33
N VAL A 63 -16.34 1.72 -10.48
CA VAL A 63 -16.65 1.08 -11.77
C VAL A 63 -15.70 -0.05 -12.15
N TRP A 64 -14.50 -0.10 -11.56
CA TRP A 64 -13.46 -1.06 -11.94
C TRP A 64 -12.97 -1.89 -10.75
N SER A 65 -12.44 -1.27 -9.69
CA SER A 65 -11.81 -2.01 -8.59
C SER A 65 -12.80 -2.83 -7.78
N VAL A 66 -13.88 -2.22 -7.27
CA VAL A 66 -14.87 -2.92 -6.44
C VAL A 66 -15.50 -4.11 -7.20
N PRO A 67 -15.95 -3.98 -8.46
CA PRO A 67 -16.45 -5.11 -9.24
C PRO A 67 -15.44 -6.26 -9.38
N LEU A 68 -14.16 -5.95 -9.64
CA LEU A 68 -13.12 -6.97 -9.73
C LEU A 68 -12.85 -7.64 -8.39
N ILE A 69 -12.80 -6.87 -7.29
CA ILE A 69 -12.65 -7.41 -5.93
C ILE A 69 -13.83 -8.33 -5.59
N ILE A 70 -15.07 -7.96 -5.96
CA ILE A 70 -16.26 -8.82 -5.82
C ILE A 70 -16.05 -10.15 -6.56
N ALA A 71 -15.56 -10.07 -7.81
CA ALA A 71 -15.30 -11.26 -8.61
C ALA A 71 -14.24 -12.16 -7.96
N GLU A 72 -13.13 -11.62 -7.48
CA GLU A 72 -12.08 -12.39 -6.81
C GLU A 72 -12.56 -13.05 -5.53
N TYR A 73 -13.30 -12.32 -4.68
CA TYR A 73 -13.91 -12.91 -3.49
C TYR A 73 -14.88 -14.05 -3.86
N ALA A 74 -15.73 -13.85 -4.87
CA ALA A 74 -16.68 -14.88 -5.31
C ALA A 74 -15.96 -16.11 -5.87
N LEU A 75 -14.93 -15.91 -6.70
CA LEU A 75 -14.14 -16.97 -7.30
C LEU A 75 -13.39 -17.75 -6.23
N GLY A 76 -12.72 -17.09 -5.28
CA GLY A 76 -11.99 -17.77 -4.20
C GLY A 76 -12.93 -18.56 -3.29
N GLN A 77 -14.02 -17.93 -2.83
CA GLN A 77 -14.98 -18.56 -1.92
C GLN A 77 -15.72 -19.75 -2.56
N ARG A 78 -15.96 -19.73 -3.87
CA ARG A 78 -16.57 -20.86 -4.60
C ARG A 78 -15.54 -21.91 -5.02
N GLY A 79 -14.36 -21.47 -5.45
CA GLY A 79 -13.28 -22.32 -5.97
C GLY A 79 -12.64 -23.17 -4.90
N ARG A 80 -12.38 -22.60 -3.70
CA ARG A 80 -11.75 -23.28 -2.54
C ARG A 80 -10.40 -23.93 -2.88
N MET A 81 -9.65 -23.31 -3.77
CA MET A 81 -8.34 -23.75 -4.22
C MET A 81 -7.48 -22.52 -4.51
N GLY A 82 -6.16 -22.70 -4.65
CA GLY A 82 -5.27 -21.64 -5.13
C GLY A 82 -5.68 -21.13 -6.52
N VAL A 83 -5.12 -19.99 -6.94
CA VAL A 83 -5.55 -19.24 -8.14
C VAL A 83 -5.65 -20.14 -9.38
N VAL A 84 -4.58 -20.88 -9.72
CA VAL A 84 -4.54 -21.81 -10.87
C VAL A 84 -5.68 -22.82 -10.82
N GLY A 85 -5.87 -23.43 -9.65
CA GLY A 85 -6.92 -24.42 -9.44
C GLY A 85 -8.31 -23.83 -9.56
N THR A 86 -8.55 -22.64 -9.00
CA THR A 86 -9.85 -21.98 -9.07
C THR A 86 -10.26 -21.73 -10.52
N PHE A 87 -9.34 -21.25 -11.37
CA PHE A 87 -9.60 -21.13 -12.82
C PHE A 87 -9.86 -22.48 -13.48
N ALA A 88 -9.04 -23.50 -13.20
CA ALA A 88 -9.21 -24.84 -13.76
C ALA A 88 -10.56 -25.48 -13.39
N ARG A 89 -11.04 -25.24 -12.16
CA ARG A 89 -12.30 -25.82 -11.64
C ARG A 89 -13.53 -25.07 -12.13
N LEU A 90 -13.50 -23.74 -12.14
CA LEU A 90 -14.68 -22.93 -12.42
C LEU A 90 -14.84 -22.59 -13.91
N ALA A 91 -13.75 -22.37 -14.64
CA ALA A 91 -13.78 -22.09 -16.07
C ALA A 91 -13.48 -23.34 -16.92
N GLY A 92 -12.79 -24.33 -16.35
CA GLY A 92 -12.41 -25.59 -16.98
C GLY A 92 -10.89 -25.72 -17.17
N PRO A 93 -10.35 -26.96 -17.31
CA PRO A 93 -8.91 -27.21 -17.30
C PRO A 93 -8.13 -26.43 -18.36
N LYS A 94 -8.74 -26.18 -19.52
CA LYS A 94 -8.15 -25.39 -20.62
C LYS A 94 -7.87 -23.93 -20.26
N PHE A 95 -8.44 -23.41 -19.18
CA PHE A 95 -8.24 -22.04 -18.70
C PHE A 95 -7.33 -21.95 -17.47
N ALA A 96 -6.73 -23.06 -17.03
CA ALA A 96 -5.78 -23.07 -15.91
C ALA A 96 -4.60 -22.10 -16.14
N TRP A 97 -4.22 -21.87 -17.39
CA TRP A 97 -3.15 -20.94 -17.76
C TRP A 97 -3.45 -19.49 -17.34
N LEU A 98 -4.72 -19.07 -17.28
CA LEU A 98 -5.09 -17.73 -16.80
C LEU A 98 -4.67 -17.56 -15.35
N GLY A 99 -4.99 -18.55 -14.51
CA GLY A 99 -4.56 -18.53 -13.12
C GLY A 99 -3.05 -18.69 -12.96
N ALA A 100 -2.39 -19.45 -13.85
CA ALA A 100 -0.92 -19.57 -13.85
C ALA A 100 -0.23 -18.25 -14.23
N PHE A 101 -0.81 -17.50 -15.17
CA PHE A 101 -0.33 -16.17 -15.54
C PHE A 101 -0.47 -15.19 -14.37
N VAL A 102 -1.63 -15.18 -13.69
CA VAL A 102 -1.83 -14.37 -12.48
C VAL A 102 -0.80 -14.74 -11.40
N ALA A 103 -0.58 -16.04 -11.17
CA ALA A 103 0.40 -16.52 -10.20
C ALA A 103 1.83 -16.10 -10.55
N PHE A 104 2.21 -16.20 -11.83
CA PHE A 104 3.51 -15.76 -12.32
C PHE A 104 3.72 -14.25 -12.11
N VAL A 105 2.73 -13.42 -12.46
CA VAL A 105 2.83 -11.96 -12.30
C VAL A 105 2.95 -11.59 -10.82
N ALA A 106 2.14 -12.20 -9.94
CA ALA A 106 2.23 -11.97 -8.50
C ALA A 106 3.60 -12.38 -7.93
N ALA A 107 4.15 -13.51 -8.38
CA ALA A 107 5.49 -13.96 -7.98
C ALA A 107 6.60 -13.02 -8.49
N ALA A 108 6.48 -12.50 -9.72
CA ALA A 108 7.42 -11.51 -10.26
C ALA A 108 7.39 -10.20 -9.47
N ILE A 109 6.20 -9.77 -9.02
CA ILE A 109 6.05 -8.58 -8.16
C ILE A 109 6.71 -8.81 -6.80
N MET A 110 6.53 -9.99 -6.20
CA MET A 110 7.13 -10.36 -4.93
C MET A 110 8.67 -10.18 -4.92
N CYS A 111 9.34 -10.46 -6.04
CA CYS A 111 10.80 -10.35 -6.17
C CYS A 111 11.32 -8.94 -5.87
N TYR A 112 10.66 -7.88 -6.36
CA TYR A 112 11.08 -6.50 -6.06
C TYR A 112 10.40 -5.94 -4.81
N TYR A 113 9.18 -6.41 -4.49
CA TYR A 113 8.42 -5.88 -3.36
C TYR A 113 9.06 -6.22 -2.02
N SER A 114 9.67 -7.41 -1.91
CA SER A 114 10.47 -7.79 -0.74
C SER A 114 11.71 -6.89 -0.53
N VAL A 115 12.30 -6.38 -1.61
CA VAL A 115 13.40 -5.41 -1.55
C VAL A 115 12.88 -4.07 -1.00
N VAL A 116 11.73 -3.59 -1.48
CA VAL A 116 11.05 -2.38 -0.96
C VAL A 116 10.74 -2.50 0.53
N ALA A 117 10.27 -3.67 0.98
CA ALA A 117 10.03 -3.94 2.39
C ALA A 117 11.32 -3.79 3.22
N GLY A 118 12.45 -4.24 2.68
CA GLY A 118 13.77 -4.06 3.29
C GLY A 118 14.20 -2.59 3.39
N TRP A 119 13.91 -1.76 2.38
CA TRP A 119 14.18 -0.33 2.42
C TRP A 119 13.44 0.35 3.57
N CYS A 120 12.15 0.03 3.73
CA CYS A 120 11.32 0.59 4.80
C CYS A 120 11.88 0.23 6.18
N ALA A 121 12.29 -1.04 6.36
CA ALA A 121 12.87 -1.51 7.61
C ALA A 121 14.23 -0.84 7.90
N TYR A 122 15.05 -0.62 6.88
CA TYR A 122 16.33 0.09 7.02
C TYR A 122 16.13 1.52 7.48
N PHE A 123 15.27 2.28 6.79
CA PHE A 123 15.03 3.69 7.11
C PHE A 123 14.30 3.88 8.44
N MET A 124 13.47 2.93 8.85
CA MET A 124 12.91 2.89 10.21
C MET A 124 14.03 2.79 11.25
N ALA A 125 14.96 1.85 11.08
CA ALA A 125 16.07 1.65 12.02
C ALA A 125 17.07 2.82 12.00
N SER A 126 17.40 3.33 10.81
CA SER A 126 18.28 4.49 10.63
C SER A 126 17.69 5.73 11.32
N SER A 127 16.40 6.02 11.10
CA SER A 127 15.72 7.15 11.76
C SER A 127 15.73 7.04 13.29
N ALA A 128 15.69 5.81 13.84
CA ALA A 128 15.70 5.57 15.28
C ALA A 128 17.10 5.62 15.90
N LEU A 129 18.14 5.18 15.16
CA LEU A 129 19.47 4.92 15.71
C LEU A 129 20.53 5.95 15.30
N GLN A 130 20.39 6.56 14.12
CA GLN A 130 21.41 7.43 13.52
C GLN A 130 20.97 8.90 13.44
N GLY A 131 19.68 9.18 13.72
CA GLY A 131 19.09 10.51 13.54
C GLY A 131 18.64 10.76 12.10
N LEU A 132 17.99 11.90 11.88
CA LEU A 132 17.47 12.27 10.56
C LEU A 132 18.47 13.16 9.80
N PRO A 133 18.59 12.99 8.47
CA PRO A 133 19.34 13.93 7.64
C PRO A 133 18.60 15.26 7.59
N VAL A 134 19.32 16.37 7.78
CA VAL A 134 18.71 17.72 7.84
C VAL A 134 18.51 18.33 6.45
N THR A 135 19.27 17.88 5.44
CA THR A 135 19.14 18.38 4.06
C THR A 135 18.77 17.25 3.09
N SER A 136 18.15 17.62 1.96
CA SER A 136 17.83 16.68 0.89
C SER A 136 19.09 16.03 0.30
N GLU A 137 20.21 16.77 0.21
CA GLU A 137 21.52 16.25 -0.20
C GLU A 137 22.04 15.20 0.78
N ALA A 138 21.96 15.46 2.09
CA ALA A 138 22.34 14.48 3.11
C ALA A 138 21.44 13.24 3.08
N SER A 139 20.15 13.41 2.81
CA SER A 139 19.22 12.28 2.67
C SER A 139 19.49 11.46 1.41
N LEU A 140 19.86 12.11 0.30
CA LEU A 140 20.29 11.43 -0.92
C LEU A 140 21.59 10.65 -0.67
N ALA A 141 22.58 11.25 0.00
CA ALA A 141 23.81 10.57 0.35
C ALA A 141 23.55 9.34 1.26
N ALA A 142 22.61 9.43 2.21
CA ALA A 142 22.20 8.32 3.05
C ALA A 142 21.54 7.20 2.22
N TRP A 143 20.69 7.56 1.25
CA TRP A 143 20.09 6.61 0.31
C TRP A 143 21.15 5.91 -0.56
N ASP A 144 22.10 6.65 -1.12
CA ASP A 144 23.16 6.09 -1.96
C ASP A 144 24.11 5.19 -1.17
N ALA A 145 24.46 5.60 0.07
CA ALA A 145 25.24 4.77 0.98
C ALA A 145 24.52 3.46 1.30
N PHE A 146 23.19 3.50 1.51
CA PHE A 146 22.39 2.30 1.69
C PHE A 146 22.40 1.40 0.45
N GLN A 147 22.17 1.97 -0.74
CA GLN A 147 22.19 1.22 -2.01
C GLN A 147 23.53 0.54 -2.29
N ALA A 148 24.64 1.21 -1.97
CA ALA A 148 26.00 0.68 -2.16
C ALA A 148 26.42 -0.34 -1.09
N SER A 149 25.65 -0.47 0.00
CA SER A 149 25.96 -1.38 1.10
C SER A 149 25.40 -2.80 0.87
N PRO A 150 25.77 -3.78 1.71
CA PRO A 150 25.14 -5.11 1.69
C PRO A 150 23.69 -5.15 2.21
N TRP A 151 23.23 -4.08 2.87
CA TRP A 151 21.93 -4.05 3.56
C TRP A 151 20.71 -4.33 2.67
N PRO A 152 20.62 -3.86 1.41
CA PRO A 152 19.50 -4.20 0.53
C PRO A 152 19.31 -5.71 0.35
N ILE A 153 20.42 -6.47 0.21
CA ILE A 153 20.38 -7.93 0.04
C ILE A 153 20.02 -8.61 1.37
N VAL A 154 20.67 -8.19 2.47
CA VAL A 154 20.41 -8.76 3.81
C VAL A 154 18.96 -8.56 4.21
N LEU A 155 18.41 -7.36 4.02
CA LEU A 155 17.04 -7.04 4.41
C LEU A 155 16.02 -7.64 3.44
N HIS A 156 16.32 -7.77 2.15
CA HIS A 156 15.51 -8.57 1.23
C HIS A 156 15.34 -10.01 1.76
N GLY A 157 16.45 -10.68 2.07
CA GLY A 157 16.42 -12.03 2.64
C GLY A 157 15.69 -12.10 3.98
N GLY A 158 15.89 -11.11 4.85
CA GLY A 158 15.20 -10.99 6.13
C GLY A 158 13.69 -10.84 5.99
N MET A 159 13.21 -9.95 5.10
CA MET A 159 11.78 -9.74 4.87
C MET A 159 11.12 -10.96 4.22
N MET A 160 11.81 -11.64 3.30
CA MET A 160 11.34 -12.93 2.76
C MET A 160 11.23 -14.00 3.86
N ALA A 161 12.24 -14.12 4.73
CA ALA A 161 12.21 -15.07 5.83
C ALA A 161 11.06 -14.79 6.81
N LEU A 162 10.83 -13.51 7.16
CA LEU A 162 9.69 -13.11 7.99
C LEU A 162 8.35 -13.44 7.33
N GLY A 163 8.22 -13.20 6.03
CA GLY A 163 7.04 -13.57 5.26
C GLY A 163 6.80 -15.08 5.26
N VAL A 164 7.84 -15.90 5.03
CA VAL A 164 7.76 -17.37 5.10
C VAL A 164 7.34 -17.83 6.50
N VAL A 165 7.90 -17.24 7.56
CA VAL A 165 7.51 -17.55 8.94
C VAL A 165 6.04 -17.22 9.21
N ALA A 166 5.51 -16.15 8.61
CA ALA A 166 4.12 -15.76 8.76
C ALA A 166 3.13 -16.69 8.02
N VAL A 167 3.53 -17.29 6.89
CA VAL A 167 2.68 -18.23 6.13
C VAL A 167 2.82 -19.69 6.57
N ARG A 168 3.86 -20.07 7.34
CA ARG A 168 4.17 -21.48 7.67
C ARG A 168 3.03 -22.28 8.31
N GLY A 169 2.12 -21.62 9.04
CA GLY A 169 0.95 -22.23 9.68
C GLY A 169 -0.35 -21.99 8.90
N GLY A 170 -0.22 -21.65 7.61
CA GLY A 170 -1.30 -21.27 6.72
C GLY A 170 -2.08 -20.05 7.22
N VAL A 171 -3.38 -20.02 6.90
CA VAL A 171 -4.28 -18.91 7.25
C VAL A 171 -4.29 -18.57 8.74
N SER A 172 -4.04 -19.53 9.63
CA SER A 172 -4.05 -19.31 11.08
C SER A 172 -2.91 -18.39 11.56
N THR A 173 -1.72 -18.50 10.97
CA THR A 173 -0.58 -17.64 11.30
C THR A 173 -0.64 -16.32 10.56
N ILE A 174 -1.14 -16.33 9.32
CA ILE A 174 -1.42 -15.10 8.54
C ILE A 174 -2.42 -14.22 9.28
N GLU A 175 -3.52 -14.78 9.77
CA GLU A 175 -4.53 -14.05 10.53
C GLU A 175 -3.94 -13.45 11.82
N LYS A 176 -3.12 -14.21 12.55
CA LYS A 176 -2.45 -13.71 13.76
C LYS A 176 -1.50 -12.55 13.45
N ALA A 177 -0.72 -12.66 12.37
CA ALA A 177 0.19 -11.59 11.95
C ALA A 177 -0.58 -10.32 11.58
N ASN A 178 -1.59 -10.44 10.70
CA ASN A 178 -2.35 -9.27 10.23
C ASN A 178 -3.26 -8.64 11.30
N LYS A 179 -3.69 -9.40 12.33
CA LYS A 179 -4.35 -8.83 13.51
C LYS A 179 -3.46 -7.89 14.33
N ILE A 180 -2.14 -7.94 14.15
CA ILE A 180 -1.19 -7.04 14.79
C ILE A 180 -0.73 -5.97 13.80
N LEU A 181 -0.24 -6.39 12.63
CA LEU A 181 0.37 -5.50 11.64
C LEU A 181 -0.61 -4.41 11.17
N VAL A 182 -1.81 -4.80 10.75
CA VAL A 182 -2.76 -3.88 10.10
C VAL A 182 -3.37 -2.88 11.08
N PRO A 183 -3.88 -3.27 12.27
CA PRO A 183 -4.36 -2.29 13.25
C PRO A 183 -3.25 -1.34 13.72
N THR A 184 -2.02 -1.83 13.90
CA THR A 184 -0.90 -0.98 14.33
C THR A 184 -0.53 0.02 13.23
N LEU A 185 -0.47 -0.43 11.98
CA LEU A 185 -0.30 0.43 10.81
C LEU A 185 -1.35 1.55 10.78
N LEU A 186 -2.63 1.21 10.88
CA LEU A 186 -3.72 2.19 10.84
C LEU A 186 -3.63 3.19 12.00
N ALA A 187 -3.32 2.72 13.21
CA ALA A 187 -3.13 3.59 14.37
C ALA A 187 -1.97 4.58 14.16
N ILE A 188 -0.85 4.10 13.62
CA ILE A 188 0.30 4.94 13.30
C ILE A 188 -0.06 6.00 12.26
N VAL A 189 -0.72 5.61 11.17
CA VAL A 189 -1.17 6.56 10.13
C VAL A 189 -2.07 7.63 10.74
N LEU A 190 -3.02 7.27 11.60
CA LEU A 190 -3.89 8.23 12.27
C LEU A 190 -3.11 9.22 13.16
N VAL A 191 -2.18 8.73 13.97
CA VAL A 191 -1.31 9.59 14.81
C VAL A 191 -0.50 10.54 13.94
N ALA A 192 0.05 10.03 12.83
CA ALA A 192 0.88 10.83 11.93
C ALA A 192 0.08 11.90 11.19
N VAL A 193 -1.15 11.58 10.75
CA VAL A 193 -2.09 12.55 10.17
C VAL A 193 -2.42 13.65 11.17
N VAL A 194 -2.79 13.29 12.41
CA VAL A 194 -3.11 14.29 13.46
C VAL A 194 -1.92 15.21 13.70
N ARG A 195 -0.70 14.66 13.76
CA ARG A 195 0.50 15.47 13.92
C ARG A 195 0.78 16.37 12.71
N ALA A 196 0.55 15.88 11.50
CA ALA A 196 0.73 16.64 10.26
C ALA A 196 -0.23 17.82 10.16
N VAL A 197 -1.53 17.61 10.39
CA VAL A 197 -2.55 18.67 10.23
C VAL A 197 -2.52 19.72 11.34
N THR A 198 -1.83 19.46 12.44
CA THR A 198 -1.63 20.41 13.54
C THR A 198 -0.40 21.31 13.35
N LEU A 199 0.38 21.10 12.28
CA LEU A 199 1.48 22.01 11.95
C LEU A 199 0.96 23.35 11.43
N PRO A 200 1.60 24.47 11.79
CA PRO A 200 1.33 25.75 11.13
C PRO A 200 1.54 25.64 9.61
N GLY A 201 0.60 26.13 8.81
CA GLY A 201 0.67 26.07 7.35
C GLY A 201 0.15 24.76 6.72
N ALA A 202 -0.05 23.68 7.49
CA ALA A 202 -0.53 22.41 6.93
C ALA A 202 -1.92 22.51 6.27
N GLY A 203 -2.74 23.44 6.74
CA GLY A 203 -4.08 23.69 6.20
C GLY A 203 -4.07 24.03 4.70
N GLU A 204 -3.02 24.70 4.21
CA GLU A 204 -2.88 25.04 2.78
C GLU A 204 -2.66 23.78 1.94
N GLY A 205 -1.79 22.87 2.37
CA GLY A 205 -1.56 21.60 1.67
C GLY A 205 -2.81 20.69 1.69
N VAL A 206 -3.52 20.64 2.81
CA VAL A 206 -4.79 19.90 2.91
C VAL A 206 -5.84 20.52 1.99
N ALA A 207 -5.99 21.85 2.01
CA ALA A 207 -6.91 22.54 1.11
C ALA A 207 -6.56 22.28 -0.35
N TYR A 208 -5.28 22.32 -0.71
CA TYR A 208 -4.81 22.05 -2.06
C TYR A 208 -5.14 20.62 -2.52
N LEU A 209 -4.95 19.61 -1.66
CA LEU A 209 -5.30 18.22 -1.98
C LEU A 209 -6.79 18.05 -2.32
N PHE A 210 -7.67 18.76 -1.61
CA PHE A 210 -9.12 18.60 -1.74
C PHE A 210 -9.80 19.65 -2.64
N THR A 211 -9.08 20.69 -3.08
CA THR A 211 -9.62 21.71 -3.99
C THR A 211 -9.57 21.20 -5.43
N PRO A 212 -10.71 21.11 -6.13
CA PRO A 212 -10.73 20.56 -7.47
C PRO A 212 -10.42 21.62 -8.53
N ASP A 213 -9.33 21.41 -9.28
CA ASP A 213 -9.16 22.05 -10.59
C ASP A 213 -9.85 21.20 -11.67
N TRP A 214 -11.09 21.56 -12.01
CA TRP A 214 -11.90 20.83 -13.00
C TRP A 214 -11.31 20.85 -14.42
N GLY A 215 -10.41 21.79 -14.73
CA GLY A 215 -9.72 21.86 -16.01
C GLY A 215 -8.89 20.61 -16.27
N THR A 216 -8.30 20.04 -15.22
CA THR A 216 -7.46 18.83 -15.29
C THR A 216 -8.20 17.61 -15.83
N LEU A 217 -9.52 17.47 -15.60
CA LEU A 217 -10.30 16.33 -16.09
C LEU A 217 -10.46 16.29 -17.61
N ARG A 218 -10.17 17.41 -18.31
CA ARG A 218 -10.13 17.44 -19.78
C ARG A 218 -8.89 16.74 -20.33
N VAL A 219 -7.86 16.55 -19.52
CA VAL A 219 -6.59 15.91 -19.91
C VAL A 219 -6.76 14.39 -19.79
N PRO A 220 -6.70 13.63 -20.90
CA PRO A 220 -6.96 12.18 -20.85
C PRO A 220 -5.97 11.39 -19.97
N SER A 221 -4.73 11.87 -19.83
CA SER A 221 -3.72 11.22 -18.98
C SER A 221 -4.13 11.19 -17.51
N VAL A 222 -4.89 12.17 -17.01
CA VAL A 222 -5.38 12.19 -15.61
C VAL A 222 -6.28 10.98 -15.34
N TRP A 223 -7.11 10.58 -16.30
CA TRP A 223 -7.95 9.38 -16.18
C TRP A 223 -7.13 8.08 -16.24
N LEU A 224 -6.11 8.03 -17.09
CA LEU A 224 -5.21 6.88 -17.17
C LEU A 224 -4.40 6.70 -15.89
N GLU A 225 -3.89 7.79 -15.32
CA GLU A 225 -3.19 7.81 -14.03
C GLU A 225 -4.12 7.46 -12.88
N ALA A 226 -5.37 7.95 -12.89
CA ALA A 226 -6.37 7.60 -11.88
C ALA A 226 -6.73 6.10 -11.89
N LEU A 227 -6.97 5.53 -13.08
CA LEU A 227 -7.21 4.09 -13.24
C LEU A 227 -6.01 3.29 -12.78
N THR A 228 -4.81 3.68 -13.22
CA THR A 228 -3.55 3.01 -12.91
C THR A 228 -3.27 3.08 -11.42
N GLN A 229 -3.42 4.24 -10.79
CA GLN A 229 -3.34 4.38 -9.33
C GLN A 229 -4.30 3.42 -8.65
N ASN A 230 -5.57 3.37 -9.04
CA ASN A 230 -6.53 2.49 -8.38
C ASN A 230 -6.21 0.98 -8.57
N ALA A 231 -5.72 0.60 -9.75
CA ALA A 231 -5.31 -0.76 -10.07
C ALA A 231 -4.12 -1.25 -9.25
N TRP A 232 -3.11 -0.39 -9.05
CA TRP A 232 -1.93 -0.71 -8.24
C TRP A 232 -2.18 -0.59 -6.73
N ASP A 233 -3.17 0.19 -6.31
CA ASP A 233 -3.46 0.46 -4.89
C ASP A 233 -4.34 -0.64 -4.28
N THR A 234 -5.41 -1.06 -4.96
CA THR A 234 -6.38 -1.99 -4.37
C THR A 234 -6.01 -3.48 -4.44
N GLY A 235 -5.03 -3.84 -5.30
CA GLY A 235 -4.67 -5.24 -5.58
C GLY A 235 -5.74 -6.02 -6.37
N ALA A 236 -6.69 -5.33 -6.99
CA ALA A 236 -7.78 -5.95 -7.74
C ALA A 236 -7.27 -6.70 -8.98
N GLY A 237 -7.66 -7.96 -9.11
CA GLY A 237 -7.30 -8.82 -10.24
C GLY A 237 -5.93 -9.50 -10.14
N TRP A 238 -5.25 -9.38 -8.99
CA TRP A 238 -3.91 -9.94 -8.78
C TRP A 238 -3.94 -11.37 -8.22
N GLY A 239 -5.12 -11.92 -7.97
CA GLY A 239 -5.31 -13.24 -7.36
C GLY A 239 -5.09 -13.27 -5.85
N LEU A 240 -4.54 -12.22 -5.24
CA LEU A 240 -4.25 -12.17 -3.79
C LEU A 240 -5.53 -12.25 -2.96
N ILE A 241 -6.56 -11.49 -3.35
CA ILE A 241 -7.87 -11.50 -2.69
C ILE A 241 -8.56 -12.85 -2.91
N LEU A 242 -8.43 -13.43 -4.12
CA LEU A 242 -8.94 -14.76 -4.43
C LEU A 242 -8.33 -15.82 -3.51
N THR A 243 -7.00 -15.79 -3.33
CA THR A 243 -6.28 -16.71 -2.44
C THR A 243 -6.82 -16.64 -1.01
N TYR A 244 -6.98 -15.45 -0.43
CA TYR A 244 -7.57 -15.32 0.91
C TYR A 244 -9.06 -15.68 0.94
N ALA A 245 -9.80 -15.39 -0.12
CA ALA A 245 -11.21 -15.75 -0.23
C ALA A 245 -11.43 -17.28 -0.31
N ALA A 246 -10.42 -18.06 -0.71
CA ALA A 246 -10.48 -19.52 -0.60
C ALA A 246 -10.67 -20.01 0.85
N TYR A 247 -10.19 -19.24 1.82
CA TYR A 247 -10.31 -19.50 3.27
C TYR A 247 -11.51 -18.80 3.95
N MET A 248 -12.26 -17.96 3.22
CA MET A 248 -13.39 -17.18 3.72
C MET A 248 -14.59 -18.06 4.12
N ARG A 249 -15.31 -17.74 5.20
CA ARG A 249 -16.51 -18.53 5.57
C ARG A 249 -17.69 -18.18 4.65
N LYS A 250 -18.62 -19.12 4.44
CA LYS A 250 -19.76 -18.89 3.51
C LYS A 250 -20.62 -17.69 3.93
N GLU A 251 -20.79 -17.49 5.23
CA GLU A 251 -21.57 -16.41 5.85
C GLU A 251 -20.93 -15.01 5.78
N ASP A 252 -19.63 -14.89 5.45
CA ASP A 252 -18.92 -13.61 5.57
C ASP A 252 -19.37 -12.55 4.54
N GLY A 253 -20.09 -12.95 3.47
CA GLY A 253 -20.69 -12.07 2.47
C GLY A 253 -19.68 -11.39 1.52
N VAL A 254 -19.72 -11.75 0.24
CA VAL A 254 -18.73 -11.28 -0.75
C VAL A 254 -18.80 -9.77 -1.02
N VAL A 255 -19.98 -9.26 -1.40
CA VAL A 255 -20.14 -7.85 -1.83
C VAL A 255 -19.77 -6.88 -0.72
N ARG A 256 -20.22 -7.15 0.51
CA ARG A 256 -19.95 -6.28 1.65
C ARG A 256 -18.45 -6.18 1.96
N ASN A 257 -17.71 -7.29 1.93
CA ASN A 257 -16.27 -7.24 2.19
C ASN A 257 -15.52 -6.58 1.03
N ALA A 258 -15.93 -6.79 -0.21
CA ALA A 258 -15.33 -6.11 -1.36
C ALA A 258 -15.42 -4.58 -1.27
N ILE A 259 -16.60 -4.05 -0.91
CA ILE A 259 -16.79 -2.60 -0.70
C ILE A 259 -15.92 -2.12 0.47
N LEU A 260 -15.89 -2.85 1.58
CA LEU A 260 -15.06 -2.49 2.74
C LEU A 260 -13.57 -2.47 2.41
N THR A 261 -13.09 -3.44 1.62
CA THR A 261 -11.69 -3.50 1.16
C THR A 261 -11.36 -2.29 0.30
N GLY A 262 -12.17 -2.00 -0.72
CA GLY A 262 -11.92 -0.86 -1.62
C GLY A 262 -12.00 0.49 -0.91
N VAL A 263 -13.03 0.71 -0.09
CA VAL A 263 -13.19 1.97 0.67
C VAL A 263 -12.10 2.09 1.74
N GLY A 264 -11.78 1.02 2.45
CA GLY A 264 -10.73 1.00 3.46
C GLY A 264 -9.37 1.34 2.87
N ASN A 265 -9.02 0.72 1.74
CA ASN A 265 -7.83 1.04 0.95
C ASN A 265 -7.73 2.54 0.65
N ASN A 266 -8.75 3.07 -0.03
CA ASN A 266 -8.74 4.46 -0.48
C ASN A 266 -8.76 5.45 0.70
N THR A 267 -9.40 5.08 1.82
CA THR A 267 -9.39 5.91 3.03
C THR A 267 -7.97 6.05 3.57
N VAL A 268 -7.17 4.98 3.59
CA VAL A 268 -5.76 5.07 4.01
C VAL A 268 -4.94 5.92 3.03
N SER A 269 -5.16 5.79 1.73
CA SER A 269 -4.50 6.63 0.72
C SER A 269 -4.83 8.11 0.92
N LEU A 270 -6.10 8.45 1.21
CA LEU A 270 -6.51 9.84 1.51
C LEU A 270 -5.89 10.37 2.81
N LEU A 271 -5.81 9.53 3.85
CA LEU A 271 -5.14 9.87 5.09
C LEU A 271 -3.65 10.15 4.85
N ALA A 272 -2.96 9.27 4.12
CA ALA A 272 -1.57 9.48 3.76
C ALA A 272 -1.35 10.72 2.88
N GLY A 273 -2.24 10.95 1.90
CA GLY A 273 -2.25 12.19 1.11
C GLY A 273 -2.35 13.43 1.99
N THR A 274 -3.32 13.45 2.91
CA THR A 274 -3.52 14.54 3.87
C THR A 274 -2.27 14.79 4.71
N MET A 275 -1.65 13.72 5.21
CA MET A 275 -0.41 13.80 5.99
C MET A 275 0.75 14.38 5.17
N ILE A 276 1.00 13.85 3.97
CA ILE A 276 2.16 14.22 3.15
C ILE A 276 2.01 15.63 2.57
N PHE A 277 0.83 15.99 2.04
CA PHE A 277 0.56 17.37 1.60
C PHE A 277 0.64 18.35 2.78
N GLY A 278 0.05 18.00 3.92
CA GLY A 278 0.11 18.84 5.12
C GLY A 278 1.54 19.09 5.61
N ILE A 279 2.37 18.04 5.68
CA ILE A 279 3.78 18.17 6.07
C ILE A 279 4.57 19.00 5.04
N ALA A 280 4.44 18.68 3.75
CA ALA A 280 5.19 19.36 2.70
C ALA A 280 4.91 20.87 2.70
N PHE A 281 3.64 21.28 2.76
CA PHE A 281 3.26 22.70 2.78
C PHE A 281 3.63 23.38 4.11
N ALA A 282 3.47 22.71 5.25
CA ALA A 282 3.84 23.28 6.54
C ALA A 282 5.35 23.54 6.69
N VAL A 283 6.17 22.61 6.20
CA VAL A 283 7.63 22.68 6.36
C VAL A 283 8.27 23.54 5.27
N LEU A 284 7.85 23.38 4.01
CA LEU A 284 8.45 24.07 2.87
C LEU A 284 7.80 25.44 2.58
N GLY A 285 6.55 25.67 3.01
CA GLY A 285 5.80 26.89 2.68
C GLY A 285 6.40 28.19 3.21
N ALA A 286 7.31 28.12 4.18
CA ALA A 286 8.05 29.30 4.64
C ALA A 286 9.17 29.74 3.67
N GLN A 287 9.62 28.85 2.77
CA GLN A 287 10.81 29.05 1.94
C GLN A 287 10.53 28.88 0.44
N MET A 288 9.47 28.17 0.08
CA MET A 288 9.14 27.77 -1.28
C MET A 288 7.72 28.20 -1.63
N THR A 289 7.53 28.56 -2.89
CA THR A 289 6.21 28.80 -3.48
C THR A 289 5.46 27.49 -3.69
N GLN A 290 4.12 27.54 -3.80
CA GLN A 290 3.30 26.35 -4.06
C GLN A 290 3.79 25.52 -5.27
N PRO A 291 4.13 26.09 -6.44
CA PRO A 291 4.67 25.32 -7.57
C PRO A 291 5.97 24.58 -7.23
N GLU A 292 6.87 25.21 -6.48
CA GLU A 292 8.14 24.59 -6.07
C GLU A 292 7.92 23.45 -5.06
N ILE A 293 6.96 23.60 -4.13
CA ILE A 293 6.57 22.53 -3.21
C ILE A 293 6.02 21.33 -4.00
N LEU A 294 5.20 21.59 -5.01
CA LEU A 294 4.66 20.53 -5.86
C LEU A 294 5.75 19.84 -6.67
N GLU A 295 6.74 20.56 -7.17
CA GLU A 295 7.90 19.96 -7.84
C GLU A 295 8.64 18.98 -6.91
N VAL A 296 8.84 19.36 -5.64
CA VAL A 296 9.39 18.46 -4.61
C VAL A 296 8.50 17.23 -4.42
N MET A 297 7.19 17.41 -4.30
CA MET A 297 6.24 16.31 -4.12
C MET A 297 6.13 15.41 -5.35
N GLN A 298 6.30 15.96 -6.54
CA GLN A 298 6.28 15.28 -7.83
C GLN A 298 7.59 14.55 -8.11
N THR A 299 8.67 14.90 -7.41
CA THR A 299 10.00 14.32 -7.60
C THR A 299 9.95 12.81 -7.45
N SER A 300 9.92 12.13 -8.58
CA SER A 300 10.20 10.71 -8.69
C SER A 300 11.71 10.56 -8.84
N GLY A 301 12.42 10.42 -7.72
CA GLY A 301 13.76 9.83 -7.75
C GLY A 301 13.76 8.47 -8.47
N GLU A 302 14.91 7.82 -8.65
CA GLU A 302 14.96 6.53 -9.33
C GLU A 302 13.94 5.53 -8.72
N ARG A 303 13.07 4.96 -9.57
CA ARG A 303 12.00 4.01 -9.16
C ARG A 303 10.93 4.58 -8.21
N GLY A 304 10.78 5.90 -8.15
CA GLY A 304 9.72 6.56 -7.36
C GLY A 304 10.04 6.71 -5.87
N THR A 305 11.31 6.57 -5.48
CA THR A 305 11.79 6.66 -4.09
C THR A 305 11.99 8.09 -3.57
N GLY A 306 12.02 9.07 -4.48
CA GLY A 306 12.36 10.47 -4.21
C GLY A 306 11.61 11.08 -3.04
N LEU A 307 10.27 11.12 -3.12
CA LEU A 307 9.47 11.72 -2.05
C LEU A 307 9.72 11.05 -0.70
N THR A 308 9.75 9.72 -0.64
CA THR A 308 9.69 9.01 0.64
C THR A 308 11.03 8.73 1.31
N PHE A 309 12.09 8.42 0.56
CA PHE A 309 13.39 8.12 1.16
C PHE A 309 14.39 9.27 1.07
N ILE A 310 14.10 10.29 0.27
CA ILE A 310 14.99 11.46 0.12
C ILE A 310 14.34 12.68 0.77
N TRP A 311 13.10 13.03 0.40
CA TRP A 311 12.49 14.25 0.93
C TRP A 311 11.87 14.08 2.32
N MET A 312 11.08 13.04 2.57
CA MET A 312 10.41 12.87 3.86
C MET A 312 11.35 12.85 5.07
N PRO A 313 12.52 12.17 5.06
CA PRO A 313 13.45 12.23 6.19
C PRO A 313 13.92 13.66 6.49
N ALA A 314 14.23 14.45 5.46
CA ALA A 314 14.61 15.85 5.61
C ALA A 314 13.45 16.71 6.11
N LEU A 315 12.23 16.51 5.60
CA LEU A 315 11.04 17.22 6.08
C LEU A 315 10.76 16.93 7.55
N PHE A 316 10.92 15.68 7.98
CA PHE A 316 10.79 15.33 9.40
C PHE A 316 11.90 15.96 10.24
N ALA A 317 13.12 16.14 9.74
CA ALA A 317 14.21 16.75 10.51
C ALA A 317 13.90 18.20 10.92
N GLU A 318 13.17 18.93 10.08
CA GLU A 318 12.76 20.33 10.31
C GLU A 318 11.54 20.47 11.24
N MET A 319 10.87 19.35 11.57
CA MET A 319 9.65 19.38 12.38
C MET A 319 9.90 19.18 13.88
N PRO A 320 9.18 19.89 14.76
CA PRO A 320 9.12 19.54 16.17
C PRO A 320 8.57 18.11 16.36
N LEU A 321 9.30 17.28 17.10
CA LEU A 321 9.04 15.85 17.27
C LEU A 321 9.05 15.05 15.95
N GLY A 322 9.79 15.53 14.94
CA GLY A 322 9.83 14.86 13.64
C GLY A 322 10.62 13.55 13.62
N ALA A 323 11.67 13.39 14.44
CA ALA A 323 12.39 12.10 14.55
C ALA A 323 11.49 10.93 15.01
N PRO A 324 10.72 11.05 16.12
CA PRO A 324 9.72 10.05 16.47
C PRO A 324 8.69 9.79 15.37
N LEU A 325 8.25 10.85 14.68
CA LEU A 325 7.28 10.74 13.59
C LEU A 325 7.85 10.00 12.37
N ALA A 326 9.11 10.22 12.03
CA ALA A 326 9.80 9.51 10.96
C ALA A 326 9.92 8.02 11.26
N VAL A 327 10.27 7.65 12.50
CA VAL A 327 10.32 6.25 12.94
C VAL A 327 8.95 5.60 12.79
N LEU A 328 7.89 6.28 13.24
CA LEU A 328 6.51 5.80 13.08
C LEU A 328 6.13 5.67 11.59
N PHE A 329 6.43 6.66 10.77
CA PHE A 329 6.15 6.65 9.34
C PHE A 329 6.81 5.48 8.62
N PHE A 330 8.11 5.23 8.84
CA PHE A 330 8.80 4.09 8.24
C PHE A 330 8.39 2.74 8.85
N LEU A 331 7.99 2.71 10.13
CA LEU A 331 7.38 1.53 10.74
C LEU A 331 6.05 1.17 10.08
N ALA A 332 5.20 2.17 9.81
CA ALA A 332 3.97 1.98 9.04
C ALA A 332 4.26 1.44 7.63
N LEU A 333 5.19 2.05 6.89
CA LEU A 333 5.62 1.52 5.58
C LEU A 333 6.13 0.08 5.66
N THR A 334 6.90 -0.26 6.69
CA THR A 334 7.42 -1.61 6.92
C THR A 334 6.28 -2.61 7.15
N PHE A 335 5.28 -2.24 7.96
CA PHE A 335 4.12 -3.09 8.22
C PHE A 335 3.23 -3.26 6.99
N ALA A 336 2.98 -2.19 6.25
CA ALA A 336 2.25 -2.23 4.99
C ALA A 336 2.97 -3.11 3.95
N ALA A 337 4.30 -2.98 3.83
CA ALA A 337 5.09 -3.82 2.95
C ALA A 337 5.06 -5.30 3.40
N LEU A 338 5.22 -5.57 4.70
CA LEU A 338 5.25 -6.93 5.20
C LEU A 338 3.89 -7.62 5.05
N SER A 339 2.77 -6.95 5.33
CA SER A 339 1.42 -7.55 5.18
C SER A 339 1.09 -7.91 3.74
N SER A 340 1.47 -7.06 2.77
CA SER A 340 1.28 -7.39 1.35
C SER A 340 2.22 -8.52 0.92
N LEU A 341 3.47 -8.53 1.39
CA LEU A 341 4.45 -9.58 1.07
C LEU A 341 3.98 -10.96 1.57
N ILE A 342 3.43 -11.05 2.78
CA ILE A 342 2.82 -12.28 3.32
C ILE A 342 1.78 -12.85 2.35
N SER A 343 0.97 -11.97 1.77
CA SER A 343 -0.11 -12.36 0.86
C SER A 343 0.41 -12.84 -0.50
N MET A 344 1.49 -12.24 -1.01
CA MET A 344 2.15 -12.68 -2.24
C MET A 344 2.84 -14.04 -2.07
N ILE A 345 3.44 -14.27 -0.90
CA ILE A 345 4.05 -15.57 -0.56
C ILE A 345 2.95 -16.64 -0.47
N GLU A 346 1.86 -16.39 0.27
CA GLU A 346 0.74 -17.35 0.39
C GLU A 346 0.10 -17.69 -0.96
N LEU A 347 0.02 -16.73 -1.88
CA LEU A 347 -0.47 -17.01 -3.24
C LEU A 347 0.44 -17.98 -4.00
N SER A 348 1.74 -17.96 -3.70
CA SER A 348 2.76 -18.76 -4.39
C SER A 348 2.94 -20.17 -3.81
N THR A 349 2.30 -20.49 -2.67
CA THR A 349 2.35 -21.81 -2.01
C THR A 349 1.22 -22.72 -2.45
#